data_AF-A0A8T6G128-F1
#
_entry.id   AF-A0A8T6G128-F1
#
_cell.length_a   1.000
_cell.length_b   1.000
_cell.length_c   1.000
_cell.angle_alpha   90.00
_cell.angle_beta   90.00
_cell.angle_gamma   90.00
#
_symmetry.space_group_name_H-M   'P 1'
#
loop_
_entity.id
_entity.type
_entity.pdbx_description
1 polymer ?
#
loop_
_entity_poly.entity_id
_entity_poly.type
_entity_poly.pdbx_seq_one_letter_code
_entity_poly.pdbx_strand_id
1 'polypeptide(L)'
;MRTEIDQKPLVQEDTLSASERGNVIRTAVCQYAPILGDLPANVEKGARAIQEAAESGADLIVLPEMANSGYVVFSSAEARALAERPDESPAVARWQQLAQEFDIHVVAGLCEKVSDNALYN
;
A
#
# COMPACT_ATOMS: atom_id res chain seq x y z
N MET A 1 9.77 24.28 -9.48
CA MET A 1 10.10 23.42 -10.64
C MET A 1 10.12 21.99 -10.11
N ARG A 2 8.98 21.28 -10.16
CA ARG A 2 8.91 19.86 -9.76
C ARG A 2 9.12 19.04 -11.02
N THR A 3 10.27 18.39 -11.13
CA THR A 3 10.51 17.36 -12.14
C THR A 3 9.67 16.16 -11.75
N GLU A 4 8.65 15.86 -12.56
CA GLU A 4 7.97 14.58 -12.55
C GLU A 4 9.02 13.52 -12.88
N ILE A 5 9.35 12.67 -11.91
CA ILE A 5 10.13 11.47 -12.16
C ILE A 5 9.13 10.46 -12.70
N ASP A 6 9.14 10.27 -14.01
CA ASP A 6 8.46 9.16 -14.68
C ASP A 6 9.15 7.85 -14.22
N GLN A 7 8.65 7.27 -13.12
CA GLN A 7 9.10 5.97 -12.64
C GLN A 7 8.44 4.88 -13.48
N LYS A 8 8.95 4.68 -14.69
CA LYS A 8 8.65 3.47 -15.45
C LYS A 8 9.13 2.26 -14.63
N PRO A 9 8.29 1.24 -14.37
CA PRO A 9 8.71 0.07 -13.61
C PRO A 9 9.88 -0.61 -14.31
N LEU A 10 10.93 -0.94 -13.56
CA LEU A 10 12.03 -1.78 -14.02
C LEU A 10 11.49 -3.21 -14.08
N VAL A 11 10.90 -3.58 -15.22
CA VAL A 11 10.51 -4.97 -15.48
C VAL A 11 11.75 -5.72 -15.91
N GLN A 12 12.25 -6.59 -15.03
CA GLN A 12 13.30 -7.54 -15.35
C GLN A 12 12.59 -8.79 -15.91
N GLU A 13 12.56 -8.95 -17.22
CA GLU A 13 11.93 -10.10 -17.88
C GLU A 13 12.83 -11.34 -17.82
N ASP A 14 12.90 -11.98 -16.65
CA ASP A 14 13.47 -13.32 -16.54
C ASP A 14 12.39 -14.35 -16.89
N THR A 15 12.55 -15.04 -18.02
CA THR A 15 11.61 -16.07 -18.46
C THR A 15 11.83 -17.36 -17.67
N LEU A 16 11.07 -17.55 -16.59
CA LEU A 16 11.15 -18.74 -15.74
C LEU A 16 10.50 -19.97 -16.39
N SER A 17 11.12 -21.14 -16.23
CA SER A 17 10.54 -22.42 -16.64
C SER A 17 9.28 -22.77 -15.83
N ALA A 18 8.49 -23.71 -16.34
CA ALA A 18 7.24 -24.14 -15.68
C ALA A 18 7.45 -24.71 -14.27
N SER A 19 8.58 -25.40 -14.03
CA SER A 19 8.95 -25.94 -12.71
C SER A 19 9.43 -24.87 -11.73
N GLU A 20 9.98 -23.76 -12.22
CA GLU A 20 10.45 -22.66 -11.37
C GLU A 20 9.29 -21.77 -10.92
N ARG A 21 8.23 -21.65 -11.73
CA ARG A 21 7.04 -20.84 -11.38
C ARG A 21 6.33 -21.31 -10.11
N GLY A 22 6.46 -22.57 -9.70
CA GLY A 22 5.86 -23.07 -8.46
C GLY A 22 6.54 -22.60 -7.17
N ASN A 23 7.76 -22.06 -7.25
CA ASN A 23 8.58 -21.63 -6.11
C ASN A 23 9.02 -20.15 -6.19
N VAL A 24 8.55 -19.39 -7.18
CA VAL A 24 8.92 -17.99 -7.36
C VAL A 24 7.74 -17.10 -6.97
N ILE A 25 8.02 -16.17 -6.06
CA ILE A 25 7.09 -15.10 -5.68
C ILE A 25 7.56 -13.83 -6.38
N ARG A 26 6.72 -13.27 -7.25
CA ARG A 26 6.95 -11.96 -7.86
C ARG A 26 6.52 -10.88 -6.89
N THR A 27 7.45 -10.00 -6.55
CA THR A 27 7.21 -8.93 -5.60
C THR A 27 7.16 -7.58 -6.30
N ALA A 28 6.18 -6.76 -5.98
CA ALA A 28 6.15 -5.35 -6.35
C ALA A 28 6.34 -4.47 -5.10
N VAL A 29 7.23 -3.48 -5.20
CA VAL A 29 7.42 -2.46 -4.18
C VAL A 29 6.92 -1.15 -4.75
N CYS A 30 5.77 -0.69 -4.27
CA CYS A 30 5.08 0.46 -4.82
C CYS A 30 5.64 1.75 -4.19
N GLN A 31 6.13 2.66 -5.03
CA GLN A 31 6.54 3.98 -4.60
C GLN A 31 5.58 5.04 -5.12
N TYR A 32 4.88 5.70 -4.20
CA TYR A 32 4.08 6.90 -4.47
C TYR A 32 4.13 7.80 -3.24
N ALA A 33 3.65 9.04 -3.37
CA ALA A 33 3.58 10.00 -2.28
C ALA A 33 2.15 10.03 -1.70
N PRO A 34 1.87 9.43 -0.53
CA PRO A 34 0.65 9.69 0.21
C PRO A 34 0.47 11.20 0.47
N ILE A 35 -0.77 11.66 0.45
CA ILE A 35 -1.16 13.03 0.77
C ILE A 35 -1.42 13.09 2.28
N LEU A 36 -0.65 13.93 2.98
CA LEU A 36 -0.78 14.07 4.42
C LEU A 36 -2.22 14.47 4.80
N GLY A 37 -2.87 13.62 5.59
CA GLY A 37 -4.19 13.88 6.17
C GLY A 37 -5.38 13.68 5.24
N ASP A 38 -5.16 13.39 3.96
CA ASP A 38 -6.23 13.10 3.00
C ASP A 38 -6.45 11.59 2.88
N LEU A 39 -7.17 11.02 3.86
CA LEU A 39 -7.42 9.58 3.94
C LEU A 39 -8.09 9.04 2.67
N PRO A 40 -9.17 9.64 2.14
CA PRO A 40 -9.81 9.13 0.93
C PRO A 40 -8.89 9.12 -0.28
N ALA A 41 -8.10 10.18 -0.51
CA ALA A 41 -7.17 10.21 -1.62
C ALA A 41 -6.07 9.16 -1.49
N ASN A 42 -5.64 8.87 -0.26
CA ASN A 42 -4.63 7.84 0.03
C ASN A 42 -5.15 6.42 -0.20
N VAL A 43 -6.42 6.15 0.13
CA VAL A 43 -7.08 4.88 -0.21
C VAL A 43 -7.01 4.65 -1.72
N GLU A 44 -7.38 5.65 -2.52
CA GLU A 44 -7.37 5.56 -3.98
C GLU A 44 -5.96 5.41 -4.56
N LYS A 45 -4.96 6.10 -4.00
CA LYS A 45 -3.56 5.93 -4.42
C LYS A 45 -3.04 4.52 -4.14
N GLY A 46 -3.31 3.98 -2.95
CA GLY A 46 -2.94 2.61 -2.60
C GLY A 46 -3.66 1.59 -3.49
N ALA A 47 -4.96 1.79 -3.72
CA ALA A 47 -5.76 0.93 -4.59
C ALA A 47 -5.21 0.89 -6.01
N ARG A 48 -4.90 2.04 -6.60
CA ARG A 48 -4.28 2.13 -7.92
C ARG A 48 -2.93 1.39 -7.98
N ALA A 49 -2.07 1.62 -6.99
CA ALA A 49 -0.77 0.97 -6.94
C ALA A 49 -0.87 -0.56 -6.84
N ILE A 50 -1.83 -1.08 -6.05
CA ILE A 50 -2.14 -2.50 -5.97
C ILE A 50 -2.61 -3.04 -7.32
N GLN A 51 -3.57 -2.37 -7.96
CA GLN A 51 -4.13 -2.81 -9.23
C GLN A 51 -3.06 -2.87 -10.34
N GLU A 52 -2.26 -1.82 -10.48
CA GLU A 52 -1.19 -1.75 -11.49
C GLU A 52 -0.14 -2.87 -11.29
N ALA A 53 0.25 -3.15 -10.05
CA ALA A 53 1.21 -4.20 -9.74
C ALA A 53 0.61 -5.62 -9.90
N ALA A 54 -0.66 -5.82 -9.54
CA ALA A 54 -1.37 -7.08 -9.74
C ALA A 54 -1.57 -7.39 -11.23
N GLU A 55 -1.97 -6.39 -12.03
CA GLU A 55 -2.07 -6.50 -13.49
C GLU A 55 -0.71 -6.78 -14.15
N SER A 56 0.38 -6.39 -13.48
CA SER A 56 1.76 -6.71 -13.88
C SER A 56 2.23 -8.10 -13.40
N GLY A 57 1.37 -8.87 -12.74
CA GLY A 57 1.63 -10.25 -12.31
C GLY A 57 2.38 -10.40 -10.98
N ALA A 58 2.30 -9.42 -10.09
CA ALA A 58 2.85 -9.53 -8.74
C ALA A 58 2.01 -10.46 -7.85
N ASP A 59 2.66 -11.29 -7.04
CA ASP A 59 2.04 -12.16 -6.03
C ASP A 59 2.04 -11.51 -4.63
N LEU A 60 3.06 -10.68 -4.35
CA LEU A 60 3.22 -9.90 -3.11
C LEU A 60 3.46 -8.44 -3.45
N ILE A 61 2.63 -7.56 -2.90
CA ILE A 61 2.69 -6.10 -3.14
C ILE A 61 2.97 -5.39 -1.82
N VAL A 62 3.97 -4.52 -1.80
CA VAL A 62 4.35 -3.72 -0.64
C VAL A 62 4.05 -2.25 -0.91
N LEU A 63 3.16 -1.65 -0.12
CA LEU A 63 2.85 -0.23 -0.14
C LEU A 63 3.80 0.55 0.80
N PRO A 64 3.87 1.89 0.65
CA PRO A 64 4.63 2.74 1.56
C PRO A 64 4.21 2.61 3.03
N GLU A 65 5.12 3.04 3.90
CA GLU A 65 4.82 3.33 5.30
C GLU A 65 3.70 4.38 5.41
N MET A 66 2.79 4.21 6.38
CA MET A 66 1.66 5.11 6.60
C MET A 66 0.85 5.38 5.31
N ALA A 67 0.58 4.33 4.54
CA ALA A 67 -0.05 4.43 3.22
C ALA A 67 -1.46 5.06 3.28
N ASN A 68 -2.16 4.96 4.41
CA ASN A 68 -3.50 5.53 4.60
C ASN A 68 -3.48 7.02 4.98
N SER A 69 -2.48 7.49 5.74
CA SER A 69 -2.47 8.84 6.33
C SER A 69 -1.42 9.79 5.75
N GLY A 70 -0.35 9.22 5.18
CA GLY A 70 0.91 9.92 4.93
C GLY A 70 1.76 10.11 6.18
N TYR A 71 3.06 10.25 5.94
CA TYR A 71 4.10 10.26 6.97
C TYR A 71 4.57 11.68 7.28
N VAL A 72 3.80 12.46 8.04
CA VAL A 72 4.27 13.64 8.80
C VAL A 72 3.21 13.99 9.85
N VAL A 73 3.33 13.47 11.07
CA VAL A 73 2.46 13.88 12.17
C VAL A 73 3.25 14.76 13.14
N PHE A 74 2.82 16.00 13.34
CA PHE A 74 3.53 16.95 14.22
C PHE A 74 3.04 16.88 15.67
N SER A 75 1.89 16.23 15.93
CA SER A 75 1.35 16.06 17.28
C SER A 75 0.61 14.75 17.49
N SER A 76 0.53 14.29 18.74
CA SER A 76 -0.29 13.12 19.09
C SER A 76 -1.78 13.32 18.78
N ALA A 77 -2.27 14.56 18.77
CA ALA A 77 -3.65 14.88 18.41
C ALA A 77 -3.92 14.67 16.91
N GLU A 78 -2.99 15.09 16.05
CA GLU A 78 -3.05 14.84 14.61
C GLU A 78 -2.96 13.34 14.30
N ALA A 79 -2.04 12.60 14.93
CA ALA A 79 -1.93 11.15 14.73
C ALA A 79 -3.26 10.48 15.08
N ARG A 80 -3.87 10.87 16.19
CA ARG A 80 -5.15 10.33 16.63
C ARG A 80 -6.30 10.63 15.67
N ALA A 81 -6.28 11.78 15.01
CA ALA A 81 -7.29 12.17 14.02
C ALA A 81 -7.15 11.40 12.71
N LEU A 82 -5.94 10.93 12.38
CA LEU A 82 -5.64 10.18 11.16
C LEU A 82 -5.58 8.66 11.36
N ALA A 83 -5.49 8.19 12.60
CA ALA A 83 -5.37 6.78 12.91
C ALA A 83 -6.71 6.05 12.76
N GLU A 84 -6.67 4.88 12.14
CA GLU A 84 -7.83 4.04 11.87
C GLU A 84 -7.70 2.72 12.62
N ARG A 85 -8.81 2.17 13.10
CA ARG A 85 -8.84 0.79 13.61
C ARG A 85 -8.83 -0.16 12.40
N PRO A 86 -8.01 -1.23 12.37
CA PRO A 86 -7.92 -2.08 11.18
C PRO A 86 -9.25 -2.70 10.73
N ASP A 87 -10.14 -3.03 11.68
CA ASP A 87 -11.48 -3.59 11.46
C ASP A 87 -12.51 -2.56 10.94
N GLU A 88 -12.19 -1.27 10.99
CA GLU A 88 -13.07 -0.17 10.59
C GLU A 88 -12.44 0.72 9.50
N SER A 89 -11.21 0.42 9.06
CA SER A 89 -10.45 1.24 8.13
C SER A 89 -10.96 1.07 6.68
N PRO A 90 -11.38 2.15 6.01
CA PRO A 90 -11.69 2.11 4.58
C PRO A 90 -10.48 1.69 3.73
N ALA A 91 -9.27 2.04 4.15
CA ALA A 91 -8.04 1.63 3.49
C ALA A 91 -7.85 0.12 3.56
N VAL A 92 -7.91 -0.46 4.77
CA VAL A 92 -7.78 -1.92 4.96
C VAL A 92 -8.88 -2.67 4.21
N ALA A 93 -10.13 -2.23 4.30
CA ALA A 93 -11.25 -2.85 3.59
C ALA A 93 -11.03 -2.86 2.07
N ARG A 94 -10.58 -1.73 1.50
CA ARG A 94 -10.32 -1.61 0.07
C ARG A 94 -9.14 -2.49 -0.37
N TRP A 95 -8.05 -2.52 0.39
CA TRP A 95 -6.89 -3.36 0.08
C TRP A 95 -7.19 -4.86 0.22
N GLN A 96 -7.99 -5.25 1.21
CA GLN A 96 -8.46 -6.63 1.37
C GLN A 96 -9.33 -7.07 0.19
N GLN A 97 -10.22 -6.21 -0.29
CA GLN A 97 -11.04 -6.50 -1.47
C GLN A 97 -10.15 -6.77 -2.69
N LEU A 98 -9.16 -5.90 -2.94
CA LEU A 98 -8.24 -6.07 -4.06
C LEU A 98 -7.36 -7.32 -3.90
N ALA A 99 -6.89 -7.60 -2.69
CA ALA A 99 -6.13 -8.81 -2.40
C ALA A 99 -6.91 -10.08 -2.75
N GLN A 100 -8.21 -10.11 -2.43
CA GLN A 100 -9.10 -11.23 -2.79
C GLN A 100 -9.41 -11.28 -4.28
N GLU A 101 -9.63 -10.12 -4.91
CA GLU A 101 -9.97 -10.01 -6.34
C GLU A 101 -8.84 -10.52 -7.24
N PHE A 102 -7.60 -10.18 -6.89
CA PHE A 102 -6.42 -10.54 -7.69
C PHE A 102 -5.69 -11.79 -7.20
N ASP A 103 -6.12 -12.41 -6.09
CA ASP A 103 -5.46 -13.55 -5.43
C ASP A 103 -3.98 -13.27 -5.08
N ILE A 104 -3.76 -12.15 -4.37
CA ILE A 104 -2.42 -11.63 -4.02
C ILE A 104 -2.30 -11.35 -2.52
N HIS A 105 -1.07 -11.14 -2.07
CA HIS A 105 -0.77 -10.61 -0.73
C HIS A 105 -0.42 -9.11 -0.80
N VAL A 106 -0.95 -8.34 0.15
CA VAL A 106 -0.65 -6.91 0.30
C VAL A 106 -0.05 -6.64 1.68
N VAL A 107 1.11 -5.98 1.70
CA VAL A 107 1.74 -5.41 2.91
C VAL A 107 1.60 -3.90 2.82
N ALA A 108 0.93 -3.29 3.81
CA ALA A 108 0.69 -1.86 3.81
C ALA A 108 0.88 -1.27 5.21
N GLY A 109 1.57 -0.12 5.30
CA GLY A 109 1.68 0.62 6.56
C GLY A 109 0.37 1.33 6.88
N LEU A 110 -0.02 1.30 8.16
CA LEU A 110 -1.26 1.90 8.65
C LEU A 110 -0.96 2.79 9.86
N CYS A 111 -1.54 3.98 9.91
CA CYS A 111 -1.67 4.70 11.18
C CYS A 111 -2.69 3.95 12.04
N GLU A 112 -2.24 2.99 12.84
CA GLU A 112 -3.12 2.06 13.54
C GLU A 112 -3.62 2.68 14.85
N LYS A 113 -4.94 2.61 15.08
CA LYS A 113 -5.56 2.91 16.37
C LYS A 113 -5.97 1.61 17.06
N VAL A 114 -5.27 1.24 18.14
CA VAL A 114 -5.70 0.13 19.01
C VAL A 114 -6.67 0.64 20.07
N SER A 115 -6.42 1.84 20.61
CA SER A 115 -7.30 2.52 21.56
C SER A 115 -7.16 4.04 21.50
N ASP A 116 -7.98 4.77 22.25
CA ASP A 116 -7.86 6.22 22.42
C ASP A 116 -6.56 6.68 23.07
N ASN A 117 -5.64 5.80 23.50
CA ASN A 117 -4.31 6.20 24.00
C ASN A 117 -3.16 5.36 23.42
N ALA A 118 -3.44 4.46 22.48
CA ALA A 118 -2.44 3.59 21.88
C ALA A 118 -2.56 3.63 20.35
N LEU A 119 -1.56 4.24 19.72
CA LEU A 119 -1.42 4.35 18.27
C LEU A 119 -0.11 3.68 17.85
N TYR A 120 -0.09 3.03 16.69
CA TYR A 120 1.06 2.30 16.16
C TYR A 120 1.32 2.62 14.69
N ASN A 121 2.49 2.19 14.24
CA ASN A 121 2.93 2.12 12.86
C ASN A 121 3.27 0.66 12.54
#